data_AF-A0A8E4EHG2-F1
#
_entry.id   AF-A0A8E4EHG2-F1
#
_cell.length_a   1.000
_cell.length_b   1.000
_cell.length_c   1.000
_cell.angle_alpha   90.00
_cell.angle_beta   90.00
_cell.angle_gamma   90.00
#
_symmetry.space_group_name_H-M   'P 1'
#
loop_
_entity.id
_entity.type
_entity.pdbx_description
1 polymer ?
#
loop_
_entity_poly.entity_id
_entity_poly.type
_entity_poly.pdbx_seq_one_letter_code
_entity_poly.pdbx_strand_id
1 'polypeptide(L)'
;MGMGANHRKAYVAFAGLLCAAVAGCTSPAPATASQREHASQHAAKAPVVSCPSKDFGTLLQRYADSADESVRRSFTDDPLDYEVPTHTVEKETDTSPATHLSKRTGLSRLELFPYRYFKDAKVFDRVVPGEMKPERQSEVGYPVSILTMAGDGRSVDFGMEYEVDTYVFRRSQGCWYLARAINLRD
;
A
#
# COMPACT_ATOMS: atom_id res chain seq x y z
N MET A 1 37.41 -6.15 47.11
CA MET A 1 38.21 -7.38 47.35
C MET A 1 37.44 -8.56 46.75
N GLY A 2 38.12 -9.38 45.92
CA GLY A 2 37.61 -10.61 45.26
C GLY A 2 36.85 -10.33 43.95
N MET A 3 37.39 -10.40 42.72
CA MET A 3 38.29 -11.36 42.06
C MET A 3 37.62 -12.73 41.81
N GLY A 4 37.41 -13.09 40.54
CA GLY A 4 37.04 -14.46 40.16
C GLY A 4 36.32 -14.62 38.82
N ALA A 5 37.01 -14.35 37.71
CA ALA A 5 36.63 -14.91 36.41
C ALA A 5 36.88 -16.42 36.40
N ASN A 6 36.08 -17.20 35.66
CA ASN A 6 36.52 -18.51 35.17
C ASN A 6 35.89 -18.87 33.81
N HIS A 7 36.76 -18.93 32.81
CA HIS A 7 36.58 -19.58 31.52
C HIS A 7 36.65 -21.11 31.65
N ARG A 8 36.03 -21.84 30.69
CA ARG A 8 36.58 -23.01 29.94
C ARG A 8 35.44 -23.65 29.12
N LYS A 9 35.45 -23.56 27.79
CA LYS A 9 36.17 -24.36 26.76
C LYS A 9 35.41 -25.60 26.28
N ALA A 10 35.17 -25.56 24.97
CA ALA A 10 34.81 -26.57 23.97
C ALA A 10 35.15 -28.04 24.25
N TYR A 11 34.31 -28.93 23.70
CA TYR A 11 34.73 -30.24 23.21
C TYR A 11 34.09 -30.54 21.85
N VAL A 12 34.96 -30.72 20.86
CA VAL A 12 34.71 -31.33 19.55
C VAL A 12 34.77 -32.84 19.74
N ALA A 13 33.86 -33.60 19.12
CA ALA A 13 34.00 -35.04 18.96
C ALA A 13 33.75 -35.42 17.50
N PHE A 14 34.84 -35.85 16.84
CA PHE A 14 34.85 -36.58 15.57
C PHE A 14 34.92 -38.09 15.89
N ALA A 15 34.07 -38.87 15.25
CA ALA A 15 34.26 -40.30 14.96
C ALA A 15 33.31 -40.62 13.79
N GLY A 16 33.68 -41.23 12.66
CA GLY A 16 34.85 -42.02 12.31
C GLY A 16 34.42 -43.43 11.91
N LEU A 17 34.21 -43.65 10.60
CA LEU A 17 34.45 -44.90 9.81
C LEU A 17 33.65 -46.18 10.18
N LEU A 18 33.06 -47.02 9.30
CA LEU A 18 33.60 -47.72 8.11
C LEU A 18 32.50 -48.47 7.30
N CYS A 19 32.74 -48.55 5.99
CA CYS A 19 32.52 -49.65 5.02
C CYS A 19 31.14 -50.30 4.80
N ALA A 20 30.70 -50.32 3.53
CA ALA A 20 31.06 -51.39 2.58
C ALA A 20 30.67 -51.02 1.15
N ALA A 21 31.54 -51.38 0.20
CA ALA A 21 31.37 -51.18 -1.24
C ALA A 21 30.54 -52.30 -1.86
N VAL A 22 29.76 -51.97 -2.89
CA VAL A 22 29.52 -52.91 -3.99
C VAL A 22 29.64 -52.14 -5.30
N ALA A 23 30.63 -52.53 -6.09
CA ALA A 23 30.85 -52.07 -7.44
C ALA A 23 29.79 -52.69 -8.38
N GLY A 24 29.22 -51.88 -9.24
CA GLY A 24 28.35 -52.30 -10.34
C GLY A 24 28.43 -51.27 -11.45
N CYS A 25 29.22 -51.57 -12.47
CA CYS A 25 29.41 -50.76 -13.67
C CYS A 25 28.09 -50.59 -14.45
N THR A 26 27.85 -49.43 -15.07
CA THR A 26 27.75 -49.29 -16.55
C THR A 26 27.33 -47.87 -16.96
N SER A 27 28.21 -47.28 -17.77
CA SER A 27 28.04 -46.27 -18.83
C SER A 27 27.49 -44.85 -18.56
N PRO A 28 28.06 -43.82 -19.23
CA PRO A 28 27.88 -42.42 -18.88
C PRO A 28 26.76 -41.77 -19.71
N ALA A 29 25.79 -41.17 -19.03
CA ALA A 29 25.02 -40.06 -19.59
C ALA A 29 25.68 -38.76 -19.11
N PRO A 30 25.83 -37.72 -19.95
CA PRO A 30 26.40 -36.46 -19.49
C PRO A 30 25.39 -35.80 -18.56
N ALA A 31 25.61 -35.92 -17.26
CA ALA A 31 25.03 -35.01 -16.29
C ALA A 31 25.73 -33.66 -16.47
N THR A 32 24.98 -32.74 -17.07
CA THR A 32 25.30 -31.32 -17.20
C THR A 32 25.93 -30.80 -15.90
N ALA A 33 27.12 -30.24 -16.04
CA ALA A 33 27.84 -29.59 -14.97
C ALA A 33 26.92 -28.59 -14.26
N SER A 34 26.70 -28.80 -12.96
CA SER A 34 26.15 -27.77 -12.08
C SER A 34 27.20 -26.67 -11.97
N GLN A 35 27.22 -25.76 -12.94
CA GLN A 35 27.72 -24.41 -12.71
C GLN A 35 26.86 -23.85 -11.57
N ARG A 36 27.46 -23.72 -10.39
CA ARG A 36 27.08 -22.68 -9.44
C ARG A 36 27.37 -21.34 -10.13
N GLU A 37 26.47 -20.95 -11.02
CA GLU A 37 26.24 -19.55 -11.30
C GLU A 37 25.78 -18.95 -9.98
N HIS A 38 26.58 -18.01 -9.46
CA HIS A 38 26.05 -16.96 -8.61
C HIS A 38 24.91 -16.31 -9.40
N ALA A 39 23.69 -16.79 -9.17
CA ALA A 39 22.51 -16.02 -9.44
C ALA A 39 22.60 -14.81 -8.52
N SER A 40 23.28 -13.78 -9.01
CA SER A 40 23.04 -12.40 -8.61
C SER A 40 21.53 -12.26 -8.61
N GLN A 41 20.96 -12.26 -7.40
CA GLN A 41 19.61 -11.83 -7.18
C GLN A 41 19.57 -10.37 -7.62
N HIS A 42 19.37 -10.16 -8.91
CA HIS A 42 18.78 -8.94 -9.39
C HIS A 42 17.44 -8.88 -8.68
N ALA A 43 17.41 -8.13 -7.57
CA ALA A 43 16.19 -7.65 -6.97
C ALA A 43 15.33 -7.18 -8.15
N ALA A 44 14.24 -7.89 -8.41
CA ALA A 44 13.37 -7.62 -9.52
C ALA A 44 12.97 -6.15 -9.38
N LYS A 45 13.52 -5.30 -10.26
CA LYS A 45 13.20 -3.89 -10.29
C LYS A 45 11.71 -3.86 -10.60
N ALA A 46 10.91 -3.44 -9.61
CA ALA A 46 9.47 -3.33 -9.80
C ALA A 46 9.23 -2.57 -11.11
N PRO A 47 8.33 -3.05 -11.98
CA PRO A 47 8.09 -2.41 -13.27
C PRO A 47 7.84 -0.93 -13.03
N VAL A 48 8.54 -0.08 -13.80
CA VAL A 48 8.36 1.37 -13.72
C VAL A 48 6.94 1.64 -14.22
N VAL A 49 5.99 1.82 -13.29
CA VAL A 49 4.62 2.12 -13.64
C VAL A 49 4.58 3.55 -14.15
N SER A 50 4.08 3.74 -15.38
CA SER A 50 3.93 5.06 -15.97
C SER A 50 2.87 5.88 -15.23
N CYS A 51 3.17 7.15 -15.00
CA CYS A 51 2.23 8.13 -14.46
C CYS A 51 0.91 8.15 -15.25
N PRO A 52 -0.27 7.94 -14.62
CA PRO A 52 -1.56 7.96 -15.32
C PRO A 52 -1.87 9.37 -15.82
N SER A 53 -1.56 10.38 -15.01
CA SER A 53 -1.60 11.79 -15.40
C SER A 53 -0.87 12.66 -14.37
N LYS A 54 -0.32 13.79 -14.84
CA LYS A 54 0.16 14.88 -13.97
C LYS A 54 -0.97 15.82 -13.54
N ASP A 55 -2.03 15.90 -14.34
CA ASP A 55 -3.26 16.60 -13.99
C ASP A 55 -4.05 15.81 -12.95
N PHE A 56 -4.43 16.46 -11.86
CA PHE A 56 -5.09 15.80 -10.75
C PHE A 56 -6.48 15.29 -11.12
N GLY A 57 -7.25 16.07 -11.88
CA GLY A 57 -8.61 15.68 -12.29
C GLY A 57 -8.61 14.41 -13.14
N THR A 58 -7.72 14.36 -14.13
CA THR A 58 -7.52 13.21 -15.01
C THR A 58 -7.02 11.99 -14.24
N LEU A 59 -6.07 12.17 -13.32
CA LEU A 59 -5.63 11.06 -12.47
C LEU A 59 -6.78 10.55 -11.62
N LEU A 60 -7.52 11.43 -10.96
CA LEU A 60 -8.61 11.03 -10.07
C LEU A 60 -9.68 10.24 -10.83
N GLN A 61 -10.00 10.63 -12.06
CA GLN A 61 -10.91 9.88 -12.93
C GLN A 61 -10.38 8.47 -13.25
N ARG A 62 -9.09 8.33 -13.59
CA ARG A 62 -8.46 7.02 -13.85
C ARG A 62 -8.36 6.18 -12.58
N TYR A 63 -8.05 6.81 -11.46
CA TYR A 63 -7.92 6.18 -10.16
C TYR A 63 -9.27 5.66 -9.65
N ALA A 64 -10.37 6.34 -9.99
CA ALA A 64 -11.74 5.94 -9.71
C ALA A 64 -12.28 4.84 -10.63
N ASP A 65 -11.60 4.50 -11.73
CA ASP A 65 -12.08 3.52 -12.68
C ASP A 65 -12.06 2.11 -12.06
N SER A 66 -13.25 1.54 -11.84
CA SER A 66 -13.40 0.22 -11.25
C SER A 66 -12.84 -0.91 -12.13
N ALA A 67 -12.77 -0.71 -13.46
CA ALA A 67 -12.23 -1.68 -14.40
C ALA A 67 -10.69 -1.68 -14.41
N ASP A 68 -10.05 -0.61 -13.90
CA ASP A 68 -8.60 -0.48 -13.84
C ASP A 68 -8.10 -0.50 -12.39
N GLU A 69 -7.93 -1.71 -11.85
CA GLU A 69 -7.33 -1.91 -10.53
C GLU A 69 -5.82 -1.59 -10.49
N SER A 70 -5.16 -1.60 -11.65
CA SER A 70 -3.71 -1.44 -11.74
C SER A 70 -3.25 -0.04 -11.31
N VAL A 71 -4.03 0.98 -11.67
CA VAL A 71 -3.80 2.37 -11.26
C VAL A 71 -3.87 2.47 -9.74
N ARG A 72 -4.87 1.86 -9.13
CA ARG A 72 -5.10 1.95 -7.68
C ARG A 72 -3.97 1.29 -6.91
N ARG A 73 -3.59 0.08 -7.32
CA ARG A 73 -2.46 -0.66 -6.73
C ARG A 73 -1.14 0.12 -6.82
N SER A 74 -0.91 0.78 -7.95
CA SER A 74 0.36 1.44 -8.25
C SER A 74 0.45 2.86 -7.71
N PHE A 75 -0.68 3.55 -7.54
CA PHE A 75 -0.76 4.96 -7.14
C PHE A 75 -1.44 5.14 -5.77
N THR A 76 -1.40 4.10 -4.93
CA THR A 76 -1.65 4.17 -3.49
C THR A 76 -0.34 3.91 -2.77
N ASP A 77 0.02 4.80 -1.83
CA ASP A 77 1.21 4.64 -1.01
C ASP A 77 1.21 3.28 -0.29
N ASP A 78 2.38 2.68 -0.15
CA ASP A 78 2.61 1.44 0.60
C ASP A 78 3.73 1.70 1.61
N PRO A 79 3.43 1.87 2.91
CA PRO A 79 2.10 1.77 3.55
C PRO A 79 1.18 2.95 3.26
N LEU A 80 -0.14 2.70 3.32
CA LEU A 80 -1.17 3.74 3.35
C LEU A 80 -1.52 4.09 4.80
N ASP A 81 -1.62 5.38 5.10
CA ASP A 81 -2.12 5.87 6.39
C ASP A 81 -3.66 5.87 6.40
N TYR A 82 -4.23 5.26 7.43
CA TYR A 82 -5.65 5.24 7.72
C TYR A 82 -5.92 5.97 9.01
N GLU A 83 -6.85 6.92 8.96
CA GLU A 83 -7.33 7.63 10.13
C GLU A 83 -8.81 7.38 10.31
N VAL A 84 -9.21 6.90 11.48
CA VAL A 84 -10.62 6.63 11.80
C VAL A 84 -10.98 7.28 13.14
N PRO A 85 -12.26 7.65 13.37
CA PRO A 85 -12.67 8.16 14.67
C PRO A 85 -12.40 7.13 15.77
N THR A 86 -11.97 7.57 16.94
CA THR A 86 -11.50 6.61 17.96
C THR A 86 -12.58 5.62 18.41
N HIS A 87 -13.83 6.07 18.48
CA HIS A 87 -14.98 5.24 18.81
C HIS A 87 -15.25 4.05 17.86
N THR A 88 -14.65 4.03 16.66
CA THR A 88 -14.80 2.89 15.72
C THR A 88 -13.84 1.75 16.02
N VAL A 89 -12.78 1.99 16.79
CA VAL A 89 -11.75 1.00 17.13
C VAL A 89 -11.83 0.59 18.59
N GLU A 90 -12.11 1.54 19.47
CA GLU A 90 -12.17 1.30 20.91
C GLU A 90 -13.20 2.20 21.60
N LYS A 91 -13.49 1.89 22.86
CA LYS A 91 -14.34 2.75 23.67
C LYS A 91 -13.58 4.03 24.02
N GLU A 92 -14.09 5.16 23.56
CA GLU A 92 -13.53 6.48 23.82
C GLU A 92 -13.60 6.83 25.32
N THR A 93 -12.52 7.43 25.82
CA THR A 93 -12.37 7.96 27.18
C THR A 93 -12.01 9.44 27.13
N ASP A 94 -12.11 10.15 28.26
CA ASP A 94 -11.75 11.59 28.33
C ASP A 94 -10.28 11.88 27.93
N THR A 95 -9.42 10.86 27.91
CA THR A 95 -8.01 10.96 27.52
C THR A 95 -7.71 10.38 26.14
N SER A 96 -8.70 9.78 25.48
CA SER A 96 -8.53 9.20 24.16
C SER A 96 -8.27 10.29 23.11
N PRO A 97 -7.42 10.05 22.11
CA PRO A 97 -7.34 10.94 20.96
C PRO A 97 -8.67 10.95 20.21
N ALA A 98 -8.94 12.00 19.43
CA ALA A 98 -10.15 12.05 18.60
C ALA A 98 -10.14 11.00 17.48
N THR A 99 -8.95 10.65 16.98
CA THR A 99 -8.77 9.70 15.88
C THR A 99 -7.64 8.69 16.17
N HIS A 100 -7.78 7.50 15.60
CA HIS A 100 -6.70 6.51 15.52
C HIS A 100 -6.07 6.50 14.15
N LEU A 101 -4.73 6.50 14.14
CA LEU A 101 -3.92 6.33 12.95
C LEU A 101 -3.37 4.91 12.88
N SER A 102 -3.56 4.25 11.74
CA SER A 102 -2.98 2.94 11.45
C SER A 102 -2.37 2.93 10.05
N LYS A 103 -1.42 2.01 9.82
CA LYS A 103 -0.78 1.81 8.52
C LYS A 103 -1.13 0.44 7.98
N ARG A 104 -1.55 0.37 6.73
CA ARG A 104 -1.74 -0.92 6.04
C ARG A 104 -0.81 -1.04 4.85
N THR A 105 -0.33 -2.25 4.62
CA THR A 105 0.65 -2.57 3.59
C THR A 105 0.10 -3.61 2.61
N GLY A 106 0.71 -3.71 1.43
CA GLY A 106 0.28 -4.69 0.44
C GLY A 106 -1.18 -4.48 0.04
N LEU A 107 -1.90 -5.55 -0.31
CA LEU A 107 -3.28 -5.43 -0.80
C LEU A 107 -4.29 -4.98 0.28
N SER A 108 -3.98 -5.21 1.55
CA SER A 108 -4.86 -4.82 2.66
C SER A 108 -5.13 -3.31 2.75
N ARG A 109 -4.26 -2.51 2.13
CA ARG A 109 -4.40 -1.04 2.02
C ARG A 109 -5.41 -0.58 0.99
N LEU A 110 -6.05 -1.51 0.28
CA LEU A 110 -7.14 -1.20 -0.65
C LEU A 110 -8.48 -1.71 -0.14
N GLU A 111 -8.50 -2.48 0.95
CA GLU A 111 -9.70 -3.13 1.49
C GLU A 111 -10.64 -2.14 2.17
N LEU A 112 -10.10 -1.18 2.93
CA LEU A 112 -10.90 -0.17 3.62
C LEU A 112 -11.25 1.02 2.73
N PHE A 113 -10.76 1.10 1.50
CA PHE A 113 -11.08 2.21 0.63
C PHE A 113 -12.44 1.95 -0.03
N PRO A 114 -13.54 2.65 0.33
CA PRO A 114 -14.82 2.42 -0.28
C PRO A 114 -14.86 3.05 -1.68
N TYR A 115 -14.29 2.35 -2.66
CA TYR A 115 -14.47 2.64 -4.09
C TYR A 115 -15.93 2.60 -4.54
N ARG A 116 -16.84 2.05 -3.71
CA ARG A 116 -18.28 2.06 -3.97
C ARG A 116 -18.78 3.47 -4.27
N TYR A 117 -18.16 4.49 -3.70
CA TYR A 117 -18.62 5.87 -3.86
C TYR A 117 -18.15 6.60 -5.13
N PHE A 118 -17.07 6.20 -5.81
CA PHE A 118 -16.69 6.90 -7.05
C PHE A 118 -17.40 6.36 -8.29
N LYS A 119 -17.58 5.03 -8.38
CA LYS A 119 -18.29 4.38 -9.50
C LYS A 119 -19.79 4.69 -9.45
N ASP A 120 -20.44 4.38 -8.33
CA ASP A 120 -21.90 4.45 -8.22
C ASP A 120 -22.38 5.90 -8.13
N ALA A 121 -21.51 6.79 -7.63
CA ALA A 121 -21.83 8.20 -7.54
C ALA A 121 -21.47 8.99 -8.80
N LYS A 122 -20.96 8.37 -9.87
CA LYS A 122 -20.78 9.01 -11.20
C LYS A 122 -20.21 10.44 -11.13
N VAL A 123 -19.25 10.64 -10.23
CA VAL A 123 -18.73 11.97 -9.80
C VAL A 123 -18.12 12.76 -10.97
N PHE A 124 -17.73 12.07 -12.04
CA PHE A 124 -17.15 12.66 -13.24
C PHE A 124 -18.13 12.82 -14.40
N ASP A 125 -19.35 12.29 -14.27
CA ASP A 125 -20.34 12.26 -15.36
C ASP A 125 -21.18 13.54 -15.40
N ARG A 126 -21.23 14.30 -14.30
CA ARG A 126 -22.01 15.53 -14.18
C ARG A 126 -21.15 16.70 -13.71
N VAL A 127 -20.88 17.61 -14.63
CA VAL A 127 -20.38 18.96 -14.33
C VAL A 127 -21.58 19.88 -14.31
N VAL A 128 -21.98 20.36 -13.13
CA VAL A 128 -23.04 21.36 -13.03
C VAL A 128 -22.40 22.75 -13.18
N PRO A 129 -22.92 23.61 -14.07
CA PRO A 129 -22.46 24.99 -14.14
C PRO A 129 -22.74 25.69 -12.80
N GLY A 130 -21.69 26.08 -12.09
CA GLY A 130 -21.77 26.93 -10.89
C GLY A 130 -21.47 28.39 -11.22
N GLU A 131 -21.93 29.32 -10.38
CA GLU A 131 -21.75 30.77 -10.60
C GLU A 131 -20.28 31.23 -10.62
N MET A 132 -19.35 30.46 -10.03
CA MET A 132 -17.92 30.82 -10.01
C MET A 132 -16.95 29.69 -10.41
N LYS A 133 -17.30 28.41 -10.25
CA LYS A 133 -16.54 27.24 -10.74
C LYS A 133 -17.48 26.07 -11.02
N PRO A 134 -17.16 25.19 -11.99
CA PRO A 134 -17.92 23.95 -12.18
C PRO A 134 -17.82 23.07 -10.93
N GLU A 135 -18.96 22.70 -10.36
CA GLU A 135 -19.04 21.75 -9.24
C GLU A 135 -19.31 20.35 -9.80
N ARG A 136 -18.56 19.37 -9.29
CA ARG A 136 -18.76 17.96 -9.62
C ARG A 136 -19.82 17.42 -8.68
N GLN A 137 -20.96 17.03 -9.24
CA GLN A 137 -22.04 16.43 -8.45
C GLN A 137 -22.06 14.93 -8.66
N SER A 138 -22.21 14.22 -7.55
CA SER A 138 -22.41 12.79 -7.58
C SER A 138 -23.90 12.47 -7.86
N GLU A 139 -24.19 11.41 -8.61
CA GLU A 139 -25.56 10.96 -8.87
C GLU A 139 -26.29 10.48 -7.61
N VAL A 140 -25.56 10.14 -6.54
CA VAL A 140 -26.11 9.70 -5.26
C VAL A 140 -26.45 10.91 -4.36
N GLY A 141 -26.27 12.14 -4.84
CA GLY A 141 -26.63 13.36 -4.12
C GLY A 141 -25.66 13.75 -3.00
N TYR A 142 -24.52 13.05 -2.88
CA TYR A 142 -23.46 13.43 -1.95
C TYR A 142 -22.52 14.45 -2.60
N PRO A 143 -22.19 15.56 -1.93
CA PRO A 143 -21.26 16.52 -2.47
C PRO A 143 -19.86 15.91 -2.53
N VAL A 144 -19.14 16.22 -3.61
CA VAL A 144 -17.71 15.94 -3.73
C VAL A 144 -16.98 17.26 -3.81
N SER A 145 -16.05 17.46 -2.88
CA SER A 145 -15.20 18.65 -2.87
C SER A 145 -13.75 18.24 -3.14
N ILE A 146 -13.05 19.07 -3.92
CA ILE A 146 -11.61 18.90 -4.17
C ILE A 146 -10.91 20.15 -3.67
N LEU A 147 -10.15 20.01 -2.59
CA LEU A 147 -9.45 21.11 -1.96
C LEU A 147 -7.95 21.04 -2.26
N THR A 148 -7.33 22.21 -2.38
CA THR A 148 -5.87 22.31 -2.47
C THR A 148 -5.32 22.38 -1.05
N MET A 149 -4.36 21.52 -0.73
CA MET A 149 -3.68 21.53 0.56
C MET A 149 -2.32 22.24 0.45
N ALA A 150 -1.74 22.60 1.58
CA ALA A 150 -0.35 23.04 1.63
C ALA A 150 0.59 21.95 1.06
N GLY A 151 1.68 22.36 0.38
CA GLY A 151 2.69 21.42 -0.13
C GLY A 151 2.30 20.61 -1.37
N ASP A 152 1.52 21.20 -2.29
CA ASP A 152 1.04 20.56 -3.54
C ASP A 152 0.21 19.29 -3.29
N GLY A 153 -0.47 19.22 -2.15
CA GLY A 153 -1.42 18.15 -1.82
C GLY A 153 -2.83 18.46 -2.32
N ARG A 154 -3.65 17.42 -2.44
CA ARG A 154 -5.09 17.51 -2.75
C ARG A 154 -5.87 16.69 -1.75
N SER A 155 -6.96 17.22 -1.21
CA SER A 155 -7.97 16.40 -0.54
C SER A 155 -9.16 16.22 -1.47
N VAL A 156 -9.75 15.03 -1.42
CA VAL A 156 -11.04 14.73 -2.02
C VAL A 156 -11.96 14.31 -0.89
N ASP A 157 -12.99 15.11 -0.66
CA ASP A 157 -13.96 14.87 0.39
C ASP A 157 -15.25 14.35 -0.24
N PHE A 158 -15.79 13.27 0.33
CA PHE A 158 -17.00 12.61 -0.14
C PHE A 158 -17.98 12.43 1.03
N GLY A 159 -19.22 12.90 0.88
CA GLY A 159 -20.27 12.72 1.87
C GLY A 159 -20.83 14.04 2.40
N MET A 160 -21.63 13.99 3.47
CA MET A 160 -22.29 15.17 4.06
C MET A 160 -21.60 15.59 5.36
N GLU A 161 -21.83 16.81 5.86
CA GLU A 161 -21.09 17.45 6.98
C GLU A 161 -20.66 16.55 8.16
N TYR A 162 -21.45 15.55 8.54
CA TYR A 162 -21.16 14.66 9.68
C TYR A 162 -20.70 13.23 9.27
N GLU A 163 -20.63 12.96 7.97
CA GLU A 163 -20.33 11.66 7.34
C GLU A 163 -19.43 11.87 6.10
N VAL A 164 -18.31 12.56 6.27
CA VAL A 164 -17.36 12.84 5.18
C VAL A 164 -16.18 11.89 5.24
N ASP A 165 -15.99 11.07 4.21
CA ASP A 165 -14.72 10.39 3.93
C ASP A 165 -13.76 11.35 3.24
N THR A 166 -12.52 11.43 3.70
CA THR A 166 -11.49 12.28 3.09
C THR A 166 -10.32 11.45 2.56
N TYR A 167 -9.94 11.71 1.31
CA TYR A 167 -8.81 11.08 0.64
C TYR A 167 -7.74 12.11 0.32
N VAL A 168 -6.55 11.93 0.88
CA VAL A 168 -5.43 12.86 0.71
C VAL A 168 -4.46 12.30 -0.32
N PHE A 169 -4.32 13.04 -1.41
CA PHE A 169 -3.34 12.78 -2.45
C PHE A 169 -2.15 13.71 -2.32
N ARG A 170 -0.95 13.16 -2.53
CA ARG A 170 0.30 13.92 -2.55
C ARG A 170 1.07 13.65 -3.83
N ARG A 171 1.87 14.64 -4.24
CA ARG A 171 2.81 14.42 -5.33
C ARG A 171 4.08 13.75 -4.86
N SER A 172 4.47 12.70 -5.56
CA SER A 172 5.77 12.03 -5.44
C SER A 172 6.28 11.72 -6.84
N GLN A 173 7.55 11.99 -7.11
CA GLN A 173 8.21 11.73 -8.41
C GLN A 173 7.43 12.28 -9.62
N GLY A 174 6.68 13.38 -9.45
CA GLY A 174 5.89 14.01 -10.51
C GLY A 174 4.52 13.37 -10.78
N CYS A 175 4.06 12.42 -9.96
CA CYS A 175 2.75 11.78 -10.03
C CYS A 175 1.97 11.94 -8.73
N TRP A 176 0.66 11.76 -8.79
CA TRP A 176 -0.18 11.77 -7.58
C TRP A 176 -0.30 10.36 -7.01
N TYR A 177 -0.26 10.29 -5.68
CA TYR A 177 -0.45 9.06 -4.92
C TYR A 177 -1.44 9.32 -3.80
N LEU A 178 -2.34 8.37 -3.55
CA LEU A 178 -3.15 8.36 -2.33
C LEU A 178 -2.22 8.05 -1.16
N ALA A 179 -2.09 9.00 -0.24
CA ALA A 179 -1.17 8.92 0.89
C ALA A 179 -1.88 8.71 2.23
N ARG A 180 -3.14 9.13 2.35
CA ARG A 180 -3.94 8.97 3.56
C ARG A 180 -5.43 8.89 3.24
N ALA A 181 -6.16 8.07 3.97
CA ALA A 181 -7.61 8.00 3.95
C ALA A 181 -8.16 8.21 5.37
N ILE A 182 -9.20 9.02 5.51
CA ILE A 182 -9.68 9.56 6.78
C ILE A 182 -11.19 9.35 6.90
N ASN A 183 -11.63 9.04 8.13
CA ASN A 183 -13.02 8.90 8.54
C ASN A 183 -13.78 7.75 7.86
N LEU A 184 -13.06 6.71 7.45
CA LEU A 184 -13.62 5.51 6.86
C LEU A 184 -14.47 4.78 7.90
N ARG A 185 -15.78 4.83 7.72
CA ARG A 185 -16.74 4.07 8.53
C ARG A 185 -17.02 2.75 7.81
N ASP A 186 -16.94 1.64 8.55
CA ASP A 186 -17.45 0.33 8.11
C ASP A 186 -18.99 0.33 8.11
#